data_AF-A0A7G8F031-F1
#
_entry.id   AF-A0A7G8F031-F1
#
_cell.length_a   1.000
_cell.length_b   1.000
_cell.length_c   1.000
_cell.angle_alpha   90.00
_cell.angle_beta   90.00
_cell.angle_gamma   90.00
#
_symmetry.space_group_name_H-M   'P 1'
#
loop_
_entity.id
_entity.type
_entity.pdbx_description
1 polymer ?
#
loop_
_entity_poly.entity_id
_entity_poly.type
_entity_poly.pdbx_seq_one_letter_code
_entity_poly.pdbx_strand_id
1 'polypeptide(L)'
;MLSGAGQLTAVALLVLFTWINLAGVSRLAQWIDGLTLWKLLVPLLVSITLMLIAGHWSNLSLAMPASGTVVEAIGSGGILFSLLGFRSAMDMAGEVRNPQRNVPLAMAVGLGICLLIYLVLQLSFLVSVPPESLHKGWSQLSLTAHGGPLVALAVGLGLSWVALVLLIDAVVSPSATGMAYLGISARVSWMMGECRLLPGALGRLNSRGVPHWALLSSLIISMLLLWLTPSWQGLVSFLTSTQIIALAMGPVSLLALRRQLPDAERRFQVPCPRMFCSLAFVMATWATSCTGRTALEGAVLVISIPSLMYVLVRSVQGQAMDLKAGLWWGLYLGLLTLDMELFSQGQRWALPTGWHLVLLAGLALAVMPMAVNSALPRASAHALTNLTQPPDPD
;
A
#
# COMPACT_ATOMS: atom_id res chain seq x y z
N MET A 1 -10.54 18.69 -6.96
CA MET A 1 -10.63 18.73 -5.48
C MET A 1 -12.06 18.40 -5.09
N LEU A 2 -12.28 17.83 -3.90
CA LEU A 2 -13.64 17.60 -3.39
C LEU A 2 -14.34 18.94 -3.14
N SER A 3 -15.65 19.00 -3.45
CA SER A 3 -16.48 20.12 -2.99
C SER A 3 -16.64 20.07 -1.47
N GLY A 4 -17.08 21.17 -0.85
CA GLY A 4 -17.36 21.18 0.61
C GLY A 4 -18.37 20.10 1.02
N ALA A 5 -19.39 19.87 0.18
CA ALA A 5 -20.33 18.75 0.37
C ALA A 5 -19.61 17.39 0.30
N GLY A 6 -18.71 17.19 -0.68
CA GLY A 6 -17.91 15.97 -0.79
C GLY A 6 -17.00 15.72 0.41
N GLN A 7 -16.41 16.77 0.99
CA GLN A 7 -15.61 16.67 2.22
C GLN A 7 -16.48 16.24 3.41
N LEU A 8 -17.68 16.84 3.57
CA LEU A 8 -18.62 16.45 4.62
C LEU A 8 -19.07 15.00 4.47
N THR A 9 -19.37 14.56 3.24
CA THR A 9 -19.73 13.15 2.97
C THR A 9 -18.58 12.21 3.35
N ALA A 10 -17.34 12.56 2.99
CA ALA A 10 -16.19 11.74 3.33
C ALA A 10 -15.96 11.64 4.85
N VAL A 11 -16.11 12.75 5.59
CA VAL A 11 -16.04 12.76 7.06
C VAL A 11 -17.15 11.89 7.66
N ALA A 12 -18.39 12.02 7.17
CA ALA A 12 -19.52 11.21 7.62
C ALA A 12 -19.27 9.70 7.39
N LEU A 13 -18.72 9.32 6.24
CA LEU A 13 -18.33 7.94 5.94
C LEU A 13 -17.24 7.43 6.88
N LEU A 14 -16.19 8.23 7.16
CA LEU A 14 -15.13 7.84 8.10
C LEU A 14 -15.67 7.62 9.52
N VAL A 15 -16.58 8.48 9.99
CA VAL A 15 -17.26 8.31 11.28
C VAL A 15 -18.11 7.05 11.28
N LEU A 16 -18.88 6.81 10.21
CA LEU A 16 -19.69 5.60 10.05
C LEU A 16 -18.83 4.34 10.10
N PHE A 17 -17.73 4.29 9.34
CA PHE A 17 -16.83 3.13 9.32
C PHE A 17 -16.16 2.90 10.68
N THR A 18 -15.83 3.98 11.40
CA THR A 18 -15.27 3.91 12.75
C THR A 18 -16.30 3.36 13.73
N TRP A 19 -17.53 3.86 13.69
CA TRP A 19 -18.62 3.37 14.54
C TRP A 19 -18.91 1.89 14.30
N ILE A 20 -18.93 1.48 13.03
CA ILE A 20 -19.09 0.08 12.62
C ILE A 20 -17.96 -0.80 13.21
N ASN A 21 -16.70 -0.36 13.12
CA ASN A 21 -15.56 -1.07 13.70
C ASN A 21 -15.62 -1.12 15.25
N LEU A 22 -16.05 -0.03 15.91
CA LEU A 22 -16.24 0.03 17.37
C LEU A 22 -17.30 -0.93 17.87
N ALA A 23 -18.34 -1.17 17.07
CA ALA A 23 -19.45 -2.02 17.46
C ALA A 23 -19.03 -3.49 17.64
N GLY A 24 -17.87 -3.89 17.11
CA GLY A 24 -17.30 -5.24 17.30
C GLY A 24 -18.17 -6.34 16.70
N VAL A 25 -18.93 -6.02 15.65
CA VAL A 25 -19.96 -6.90 15.13
C VAL A 25 -19.31 -8.04 14.34
N SER A 26 -19.24 -9.23 14.92
CA SER A 26 -18.77 -10.46 14.24
C SER A 26 -19.49 -10.74 12.92
N ARG A 27 -20.75 -10.28 12.78
CA ARG A 27 -21.51 -10.36 11.52
C ARG A 27 -20.90 -9.51 10.40
N LEU A 28 -20.11 -8.46 10.67
CA LEU A 28 -19.45 -7.65 9.61
C LEU A 28 -18.46 -8.45 8.78
N ALA A 29 -17.77 -9.44 9.37
CA ALA A 29 -16.84 -10.29 8.63
C ALA A 29 -17.57 -11.02 7.47
N GLN A 30 -18.78 -11.50 7.73
CA GLN A 30 -19.62 -12.17 6.73
C GLN A 30 -20.11 -11.20 5.63
N TRP A 31 -20.31 -9.92 5.96
CA TRP A 31 -20.64 -8.90 4.96
C TRP A 31 -19.43 -8.55 4.08
N ILE A 32 -18.22 -8.54 4.66
CA ILE A 32 -16.98 -8.32 3.91
C ILE A 32 -16.75 -9.46 2.91
N ASP A 33 -17.08 -10.70 3.24
CA ASP A 33 -16.99 -11.82 2.30
C ASP A 33 -17.90 -11.62 1.08
N GLY A 34 -19.15 -11.22 1.30
CA GLY A 34 -20.09 -10.89 0.22
C GLY A 34 -19.61 -9.71 -0.64
N LEU A 35 -19.08 -8.66 -0.01
CA LEU A 35 -18.49 -7.51 -0.70
C LEU A 35 -17.22 -7.88 -1.47
N THR A 36 -16.48 -8.89 -1.02
CA THR A 36 -15.32 -9.43 -1.73
C THR A 36 -15.76 -10.15 -2.99
N LEU A 37 -16.82 -10.96 -2.93
CA LEU A 37 -17.37 -11.58 -4.14
C LEU A 37 -17.87 -10.53 -5.13
N TRP A 38 -18.57 -9.50 -4.66
CA TRP A 38 -19.00 -8.36 -5.48
C TRP A 38 -17.82 -7.71 -6.22
N LYS A 39 -16.74 -7.39 -5.49
CA LYS A 39 -15.49 -6.80 -6.01
C LYS A 39 -14.82 -7.64 -7.08
N LEU A 40 -15.01 -8.96 -7.06
CA LEU A 40 -14.43 -9.87 -8.05
C LEU A 40 -15.35 -9.99 -9.27
N LEU A 41 -16.65 -10.16 -9.05
CA LEU A 41 -17.62 -10.42 -10.10
C LEU A 41 -17.91 -9.20 -10.96
N VAL A 42 -18.07 -8.02 -10.36
CA VAL A 42 -18.47 -6.81 -11.11
C VAL A 42 -17.43 -6.42 -12.16
N PRO A 43 -16.12 -6.29 -11.83
CA PRO A 43 -15.13 -5.93 -12.84
C PRO A 43 -15.01 -6.98 -13.95
N LEU A 44 -15.13 -8.27 -13.62
CA LEU A 44 -15.10 -9.35 -14.61
C LEU A 44 -16.33 -9.30 -15.53
N LEU A 45 -17.52 -9.14 -14.97
CA LEU A 45 -18.77 -9.05 -15.71
C LEU A 45 -18.75 -7.84 -16.66
N VAL A 46 -18.33 -6.68 -16.17
CA VAL A 46 -18.19 -5.47 -16.98
C VAL A 46 -17.15 -5.69 -18.08
N SER A 47 -15.99 -6.25 -17.75
CA SER A 47 -14.91 -6.49 -18.72
C SER A 47 -15.36 -7.40 -19.86
N ILE A 48 -15.97 -8.53 -19.52
CA ILE A 48 -16.49 -9.50 -20.49
C ILE A 48 -17.59 -8.87 -21.35
N THR A 49 -18.51 -8.11 -20.74
CA THR A 49 -19.59 -7.44 -21.46
C THR A 49 -19.05 -6.47 -22.51
N LEU A 50 -18.11 -5.59 -22.11
CA LEU A 50 -17.51 -4.62 -23.03
C LEU A 50 -16.74 -5.32 -24.17
N MET A 51 -15.98 -6.37 -23.86
CA MET A 51 -15.25 -7.15 -24.86
C MET A 51 -16.16 -7.84 -25.87
N LEU A 52 -17.29 -8.38 -25.44
CA LEU A 52 -18.23 -9.07 -26.32
C LEU A 52 -19.00 -8.11 -27.22
N ILE A 53 -19.27 -6.88 -26.75
CA ILE A 53 -20.10 -5.91 -27.48
C ILE A 53 -19.26 -5.06 -28.45
N ALA A 54 -18.11 -4.56 -28.00
CA ALA A 54 -17.24 -3.71 -28.84
C ALA A 54 -16.24 -4.54 -29.65
N GLY A 55 -15.42 -5.37 -28.97
CA GLY A 55 -14.63 -6.43 -29.61
C GLY A 55 -13.63 -6.00 -30.68
N HIS A 56 -13.05 -4.80 -30.60
CA HIS A 56 -12.06 -4.28 -31.56
C HIS A 56 -10.65 -4.85 -31.31
N TRP A 57 -10.47 -6.15 -31.54
CA TRP A 57 -9.20 -6.86 -31.33
C TRP A 57 -8.03 -6.32 -32.16
N SER A 58 -8.31 -5.65 -33.29
CA SER A 58 -7.29 -4.98 -34.11
C SER A 58 -6.51 -3.92 -33.35
N ASN A 59 -7.10 -3.33 -32.30
CA ASN A 59 -6.46 -2.32 -31.46
C ASN A 59 -5.16 -2.81 -30.81
N LEU A 60 -5.04 -4.13 -30.59
CA LEU A 60 -3.84 -4.74 -30.00
C LEU A 60 -2.62 -4.72 -30.92
N SER A 61 -2.84 -4.50 -32.22
CA SER A 61 -1.76 -4.43 -33.21
C SER A 61 -1.17 -3.03 -33.38
N LEU A 62 -1.79 -2.00 -32.80
CA LEU A 62 -1.26 -0.64 -32.83
C LEU A 62 0.05 -0.52 -32.04
N ALA A 63 0.97 0.29 -32.57
CA ALA A 63 2.24 0.55 -31.92
C ALA A 63 2.04 1.06 -30.48
N MET A 64 2.68 0.40 -29.53
CA MET A 64 2.67 0.81 -28.13
C MET A 64 3.57 2.05 -27.92
N PRO A 65 3.26 2.91 -26.94
CA PRO A 65 4.11 4.03 -26.59
C PRO A 65 5.53 3.59 -26.19
N ALA A 66 6.52 4.46 -26.39
CA ALA A 66 7.93 4.16 -26.10
C ALA A 66 8.17 3.77 -24.64
N SER A 67 9.23 2.99 -24.39
CA SER A 67 9.57 2.34 -23.10
C SER A 67 9.67 3.27 -21.88
N GLY A 68 9.95 4.57 -22.07
CA GLY A 68 9.97 5.57 -20.98
C GLY A 68 8.59 5.75 -20.29
N THR A 69 7.51 5.52 -21.03
CA THR A 69 6.13 5.64 -20.52
C THR A 69 5.75 4.57 -19.50
N VAL A 70 6.42 3.41 -19.50
CA VAL A 70 6.07 2.29 -18.61
C VAL A 70 6.40 2.60 -17.16
N VAL A 71 7.57 3.20 -16.89
CA VAL A 71 7.98 3.57 -15.52
C VAL A 71 7.09 4.70 -14.97
N GLU A 72 6.77 5.67 -15.81
CA GLU A 72 5.84 6.75 -15.45
C GLU A 72 4.42 6.23 -15.20
N ALA A 73 3.95 5.26 -15.99
CA ALA A 73 2.64 4.62 -15.82
C ALA A 73 2.55 3.79 -14.53
N ILE A 74 3.62 3.08 -14.14
CA ILE A 74 3.69 2.31 -12.89
C ILE A 74 3.46 3.22 -11.67
N GLY A 75 4.03 4.43 -11.73
CA GLY A 75 3.98 5.41 -10.66
C GLY A 75 2.74 6.29 -10.64
N SER A 76 2.60 7.13 -11.65
CA SER A 76 1.52 8.12 -11.74
C SER A 76 0.16 7.49 -12.08
N GLY A 77 0.13 6.31 -12.71
CA GLY A 77 -1.11 5.61 -13.07
C GLY A 77 -1.81 4.91 -11.90
N GLY A 78 -1.26 4.96 -10.67
CA GLY A 78 -1.84 4.29 -9.50
C GLY A 78 -1.74 2.76 -9.55
N ILE A 79 -0.90 2.20 -10.44
CA ILE A 79 -0.72 0.74 -10.58
C ILE A 79 -0.13 0.16 -9.30
N LEU A 80 0.93 0.78 -8.77
CA LEU A 80 1.53 0.36 -7.50
C LEU A 80 0.51 0.39 -6.37
N PHE A 81 -0.23 1.49 -6.23
CA PHE A 81 -1.31 1.63 -5.24
C PHE A 81 -2.32 0.48 -5.31
N SER A 82 -2.75 0.15 -6.52
CA SER A 82 -3.76 -0.87 -6.79
C SER A 82 -3.31 -2.28 -6.39
N LEU A 83 -2.00 -2.51 -6.23
CA LEU A 83 -1.39 -3.80 -5.87
C LEU A 83 -0.93 -3.88 -4.41
N LEU A 84 -1.07 -2.81 -3.60
CA LEU A 84 -0.62 -2.81 -2.19
C LEU A 84 -1.51 -3.60 -1.22
N GLY A 85 -2.64 -4.14 -1.69
CA GLY A 85 -3.64 -4.82 -0.85
C GLY A 85 -3.15 -6.09 -0.13
N PHE A 86 -2.11 -6.76 -0.66
CA PHE A 86 -1.60 -8.02 -0.12
C PHE A 86 -1.10 -7.93 1.33
N ARG A 87 -0.71 -6.73 1.76
CA ARG A 87 -0.14 -6.49 3.10
C ARG A 87 -1.14 -6.74 4.23
N SER A 88 -2.42 -6.55 3.99
CA SER A 88 -3.48 -6.75 4.99
C SER A 88 -3.43 -8.13 5.65
N ALA A 89 -3.10 -9.17 4.88
CA ALA A 89 -2.93 -10.53 5.40
C ALA A 89 -1.74 -10.66 6.37
N MET A 90 -0.67 -9.89 6.17
CA MET A 90 0.48 -9.85 7.08
C MET A 90 0.17 -9.09 8.36
N ASP A 91 -0.49 -7.93 8.25
CA ASP A 91 -0.80 -7.08 9.40
C ASP A 91 -1.75 -7.78 10.39
N MET A 92 -2.57 -8.74 9.90
CA MET A 92 -3.48 -9.56 10.72
C MET A 92 -2.98 -10.98 10.98
N ALA A 93 -1.70 -11.28 10.72
CA ALA A 93 -1.16 -12.63 10.85
C ALA A 93 -1.34 -13.25 12.25
N GLY A 94 -1.45 -12.44 13.31
CA GLY A 94 -1.71 -12.91 14.68
C GLY A 94 -3.12 -13.47 14.90
N GLU A 95 -4.10 -13.11 14.06
CA GLU A 95 -5.49 -13.58 14.15
C GLU A 95 -5.79 -14.71 13.12
N VAL A 96 -4.82 -15.07 12.28
CA VAL A 96 -5.01 -16.04 11.20
C VAL A 96 -4.79 -17.46 11.71
N ARG A 97 -5.74 -18.37 11.47
CA ARG A 97 -5.56 -19.81 11.70
C ARG A 97 -4.40 -20.34 10.86
N ASN A 98 -3.42 -20.99 11.48
CA ASN A 98 -2.20 -21.49 10.81
C ASN A 98 -1.52 -20.43 9.91
N PRO A 99 -0.99 -19.35 10.49
CA PRO A 99 -0.52 -18.18 9.74
C PRO A 99 0.65 -18.51 8.81
N GLN A 100 1.47 -19.51 9.15
CA GLN A 100 2.64 -19.91 8.38
C GLN A 100 2.30 -20.49 7.01
N ARG A 101 1.11 -21.08 6.86
CA ARG A 101 0.60 -21.56 5.58
C ARG A 101 -0.34 -20.53 4.95
N ASN A 102 -1.27 -20.01 5.76
CA ASN A 102 -2.38 -19.22 5.23
C ASN A 102 -1.99 -17.80 4.87
N VAL A 103 -1.05 -17.15 5.57
CA VAL A 103 -0.58 -15.81 5.20
C VAL A 103 0.15 -15.81 3.86
N PRO A 104 1.17 -16.67 3.61
CA PRO A 104 1.81 -16.72 2.29
C PRO A 104 0.84 -17.10 1.17
N LEU A 105 -0.07 -18.04 1.41
CA LEU A 105 -1.07 -18.45 0.42
C LEU A 105 -2.04 -17.31 0.10
N ALA A 106 -2.55 -16.61 1.12
CA ALA A 106 -3.45 -15.47 0.93
C ALA A 106 -2.78 -14.34 0.15
N MET A 107 -1.50 -14.05 0.44
CA MET A 107 -0.72 -13.08 -0.32
C MET A 107 -0.55 -13.51 -1.79
N ALA A 108 -0.12 -14.75 -2.05
CA ALA A 108 0.16 -15.21 -3.41
C ALA A 108 -1.11 -15.36 -4.26
N VAL A 109 -2.13 -16.03 -3.72
CA VAL A 109 -3.40 -16.26 -4.43
C VAL A 109 -4.17 -14.95 -4.57
N GLY A 110 -4.25 -14.14 -3.51
CA GLY A 110 -4.92 -12.84 -3.55
C GLY A 110 -4.29 -11.90 -4.57
N LEU A 111 -2.95 -11.77 -4.56
CA LEU A 111 -2.25 -10.95 -5.55
C LEU A 111 -2.41 -11.50 -6.98
N GLY A 112 -2.35 -12.83 -7.15
CA GLY A 112 -2.54 -13.47 -8.45
C GLY A 112 -3.93 -13.24 -9.04
N ILE A 113 -4.98 -13.38 -8.23
CA ILE A 113 -6.37 -13.12 -8.65
C ILE A 113 -6.55 -11.64 -9.01
N CYS A 114 -6.07 -10.72 -8.17
CA CYS A 114 -6.14 -9.28 -8.45
C CYS A 114 -5.41 -8.91 -9.74
N LEU A 115 -4.20 -9.46 -9.95
CA LEU A 115 -3.44 -9.24 -11.17
C LEU A 115 -4.20 -9.73 -12.41
N LEU A 116 -4.79 -10.93 -12.34
CA LEU A 116 -5.58 -11.48 -13.44
C LEU A 116 -6.77 -10.57 -13.78
N ILE A 117 -7.52 -10.09 -12.78
CA ILE A 117 -8.65 -9.19 -13.00
C ILE A 117 -8.20 -7.88 -13.62
N TYR A 118 -7.08 -7.30 -13.16
CA TYR A 118 -6.53 -6.07 -13.75
C TYR A 118 -6.08 -6.28 -15.20
N LEU A 119 -5.47 -7.42 -15.54
CA LEU A 119 -5.14 -7.74 -16.92
C LEU A 119 -6.38 -7.88 -17.81
N VAL A 120 -7.44 -8.50 -17.28
CA VAL A 120 -8.73 -8.63 -17.98
C VAL A 120 -9.39 -7.26 -18.19
N LEU A 121 -9.36 -6.38 -17.19
CA LEU A 121 -9.85 -4.99 -17.31
C LEU A 121 -9.05 -4.19 -18.34
N GLN A 122 -7.72 -4.31 -18.32
CA GLN A 122 -6.84 -3.63 -19.29
C GLN A 122 -7.11 -4.13 -20.70
N LEU A 123 -7.21 -5.45 -20.90
CA LEU A 123 -7.54 -6.04 -22.18
C LEU A 123 -8.91 -5.56 -22.68
N SER A 124 -9.91 -5.59 -21.78
CA SER A 124 -11.26 -5.10 -22.07
C SER A 124 -11.25 -3.65 -22.51
N PHE A 125 -10.53 -2.78 -21.80
CA PHE A 125 -10.36 -1.39 -22.21
C PHE A 125 -9.77 -1.29 -23.62
N LEU A 126 -8.63 -1.95 -23.88
CA LEU A 126 -7.93 -1.86 -25.17
C LEU A 126 -8.82 -2.26 -26.36
N VAL A 127 -9.60 -3.33 -26.23
CA VAL A 127 -10.46 -3.83 -27.31
C VAL A 127 -11.84 -3.15 -27.35
N SER A 128 -12.19 -2.36 -26.35
CA SER A 128 -13.49 -1.66 -26.31
C SER A 128 -13.41 -0.20 -26.74
N VAL A 129 -12.21 0.36 -26.88
CA VAL A 129 -12.03 1.70 -27.42
C VAL A 129 -12.41 1.72 -28.91
N PRO A 130 -13.30 2.63 -29.36
CA PRO A 130 -13.62 2.79 -30.77
C PRO A 130 -12.37 3.14 -31.59
N PRO A 131 -12.08 2.46 -32.71
CA PRO A 131 -10.89 2.70 -33.52
C PRO A 131 -10.73 4.15 -33.99
N GLU A 132 -11.84 4.86 -34.18
CA GLU A 132 -11.86 6.28 -34.58
C GLU A 132 -11.20 7.18 -33.52
N SER A 133 -11.30 6.80 -32.25
CA SER A 133 -10.67 7.52 -31.14
C SER A 133 -9.15 7.33 -31.11
N LEU A 134 -8.62 6.35 -31.86
CA LEU A 134 -7.21 5.97 -31.89
C LEU A 134 -6.47 6.48 -33.14
N HIS A 135 -7.10 7.26 -34.02
CA HIS A 135 -6.44 7.81 -35.21
C HIS A 135 -5.18 8.62 -34.90
N LYS A 136 -5.14 9.29 -33.74
CA LYS A 136 -3.97 10.06 -33.26
C LYS A 136 -3.03 9.26 -32.36
N GLY A 137 -3.25 7.95 -32.25
CA GLY A 137 -2.50 7.03 -31.39
C GLY A 137 -2.95 7.05 -29.91
N TRP A 138 -2.44 6.07 -29.15
CA TRP A 138 -2.79 5.86 -27.73
C TRP A 138 -2.47 7.04 -26.82
N SER A 139 -1.44 7.83 -27.15
CA SER A 139 -0.99 8.96 -26.32
C SER A 139 -1.95 10.15 -26.32
N GLN A 140 -2.84 10.25 -27.32
CA GLN A 140 -3.80 11.34 -27.48
C GLN A 140 -5.22 10.94 -27.06
N LEU A 141 -5.41 9.71 -26.58
CA LEU A 141 -6.70 9.22 -26.12
C LEU A 141 -7.08 9.90 -24.79
N SER A 142 -8.23 10.57 -24.77
CA SER A 142 -8.79 11.17 -23.55
C SER A 142 -10.20 10.66 -23.32
N LEU A 143 -10.34 9.79 -22.31
CA LEU A 143 -11.60 9.21 -21.87
C LEU A 143 -11.86 9.54 -20.39
N THR A 144 -11.92 10.83 -20.08
CA THR A 144 -12.10 11.32 -18.70
C THR A 144 -13.56 11.64 -18.34
N ALA A 145 -14.49 11.47 -19.27
CA ALA A 145 -15.89 11.79 -19.06
C ALA A 145 -16.56 10.86 -18.03
N HIS A 146 -17.56 11.37 -17.32
CA HIS A 146 -18.55 10.60 -16.54
C HIS A 146 -18.04 9.68 -15.42
N GLY A 147 -16.84 9.92 -14.87
CA GLY A 147 -16.35 9.20 -13.68
C GLY A 147 -15.35 8.07 -13.95
N GLY A 148 -14.91 7.89 -15.20
CA GLY A 148 -13.76 7.05 -15.53
C GLY A 148 -13.81 6.47 -16.95
N PRO A 149 -12.68 5.96 -17.48
CA PRO A 149 -12.60 5.53 -18.88
C PRO A 149 -13.57 4.40 -19.25
N LEU A 150 -13.74 3.42 -18.36
CA LEU A 150 -14.69 2.32 -18.59
C LEU A 150 -16.15 2.78 -18.53
N VAL A 151 -16.47 3.78 -17.71
CA VAL A 151 -17.81 4.40 -17.68
C VAL A 151 -18.07 5.17 -18.96
N ALA A 152 -17.08 5.94 -19.43
CA ALA A 152 -17.16 6.66 -20.71
C ALA A 152 -17.39 5.70 -21.88
N LEU A 153 -16.68 4.56 -21.92
CA LEU A 153 -16.89 3.53 -22.93
C LEU A 153 -18.28 2.89 -22.83
N ALA A 154 -18.73 2.54 -21.62
CA ALA A 154 -20.05 1.97 -21.41
C ALA A 154 -21.17 2.93 -21.89
N VAL A 155 -21.08 4.22 -21.56
CA VAL A 155 -22.02 5.24 -22.01
C VAL A 155 -21.94 5.42 -23.54
N GLY A 156 -20.74 5.46 -24.10
CA GLY A 156 -20.53 5.58 -25.55
C GLY A 156 -21.12 4.42 -26.35
N LEU A 157 -21.14 3.21 -25.77
CA LEU A 157 -21.75 2.02 -26.34
C LEU A 157 -23.26 1.89 -26.03
N GLY A 158 -23.87 2.86 -25.34
CA GLY A 158 -25.28 2.82 -24.94
C GLY A 158 -25.60 1.84 -23.80
N LEU A 159 -24.57 1.36 -23.09
CA LEU A 159 -24.67 0.37 -22.00
C LEU A 159 -24.89 1.06 -20.65
N SER A 160 -26.01 1.75 -20.50
CA SER A 160 -26.34 2.52 -19.28
C SER A 160 -26.31 1.67 -18.00
N TRP A 161 -26.69 0.40 -18.09
CA TRP A 161 -26.65 -0.51 -16.95
C TRP A 161 -25.21 -0.85 -16.52
N VAL A 162 -24.28 -0.99 -17.47
CA VAL A 162 -22.85 -1.22 -17.19
C VAL A 162 -22.26 0.01 -16.51
N ALA A 163 -22.56 1.20 -17.03
CA ALA A 163 -22.14 2.47 -16.43
C ALA A 163 -22.67 2.62 -15.00
N LEU A 164 -23.94 2.30 -14.76
CA LEU A 164 -24.57 2.36 -13.44
C LEU A 164 -23.92 1.36 -12.47
N VAL A 165 -23.68 0.12 -12.90
CA VAL A 165 -23.00 -0.90 -12.08
C VAL A 165 -21.58 -0.46 -11.70
N LEU A 166 -20.82 0.10 -12.66
CA LEU A 166 -19.49 0.66 -12.40
C LEU A 166 -19.51 1.81 -11.39
N LEU A 167 -20.49 2.72 -11.48
CA LEU A 167 -20.63 3.83 -10.54
C LEU A 167 -21.04 3.36 -9.13
N ILE A 168 -21.91 2.35 -9.02
CA ILE A 168 -22.22 1.70 -7.74
C ILE A 168 -20.96 1.05 -7.17
N ASP A 169 -20.22 0.31 -8.00
CA ASP A 169 -18.98 -0.36 -7.57
C ASP A 169 -17.91 0.64 -7.09
N ALA A 170 -17.79 1.78 -7.76
CA ALA A 170 -16.89 2.87 -7.36
C ALA A 170 -17.20 3.44 -5.97
N VAL A 171 -18.39 3.19 -5.41
CA VAL A 171 -18.75 3.53 -4.03
C VAL A 171 -18.59 2.33 -3.10
N VAL A 172 -19.17 1.19 -3.48
CA VAL A 172 -19.24 -0.03 -2.64
C VAL A 172 -17.85 -0.59 -2.37
N SER A 173 -17.04 -0.73 -3.42
CA SER A 173 -15.75 -1.40 -3.34
C SER A 173 -14.73 -0.64 -2.49
N PRO A 174 -14.51 0.68 -2.69
CA PRO A 174 -13.66 1.47 -1.81
C PRO A 174 -14.18 1.57 -0.36
N SER A 175 -15.51 1.63 -0.15
CA SER A 175 -16.09 1.69 1.20
C SER A 175 -15.76 0.45 2.03
N ALA A 176 -15.90 -0.73 1.43
CA ALA A 176 -15.53 -1.99 2.06
C ALA A 176 -14.02 -2.05 2.38
N THR A 177 -13.17 -1.54 1.46
CA THR A 177 -11.72 -1.46 1.68
C THR A 177 -11.39 -0.48 2.81
N GLY A 178 -11.98 0.72 2.83
CA GLY A 178 -11.76 1.72 3.87
C GLY A 178 -12.16 1.23 5.26
N MET A 179 -13.29 0.52 5.36
CA MET A 179 -13.74 -0.10 6.61
C MET A 179 -12.74 -1.14 7.13
N ALA A 180 -12.21 -2.01 6.25
CA ALA A 180 -11.22 -3.00 6.62
C ALA A 180 -9.89 -2.37 7.06
N TYR A 181 -9.39 -1.38 6.30
CA TYR A 181 -8.13 -0.70 6.61
C TYR A 181 -8.16 0.10 7.92
N LEU A 182 -9.31 0.70 8.28
CA LEU A 182 -9.48 1.34 9.59
C LEU A 182 -9.31 0.33 10.74
N GLY A 183 -9.90 -0.86 10.61
CA GLY A 183 -9.74 -1.94 11.57
C GLY A 183 -8.31 -2.48 11.65
N ILE A 184 -7.60 -2.58 10.52
CA ILE A 184 -6.20 -3.02 10.47
C ILE A 184 -5.29 -1.96 11.13
N SER A 185 -5.46 -0.68 10.76
CA SER A 185 -4.68 0.43 11.32
C SER A 185 -4.79 0.50 12.85
N ALA A 186 -6.00 0.30 13.37
CA ALA A 186 -6.24 0.28 14.81
C ALA A 186 -5.51 -0.87 15.51
N ARG A 187 -5.46 -2.07 14.91
CA ARG A 187 -4.73 -3.23 15.46
C ARG A 187 -3.22 -3.04 15.44
N VAL A 188 -2.68 -2.50 14.34
CA VAL A 188 -1.25 -2.17 14.27
C VAL A 188 -0.88 -1.14 15.34
N SER A 189 -1.68 -0.08 15.46
CA SER A 189 -1.48 0.96 16.48
C SER A 189 -1.64 0.44 17.91
N TRP A 190 -2.58 -0.49 18.12
CA TRP A 190 -2.75 -1.20 19.38
C TRP A 190 -1.51 -2.02 19.75
N MET A 191 -1.00 -2.83 18.83
CA MET A 191 0.21 -3.63 19.03
C MET A 191 1.43 -2.74 19.35
N MET A 192 1.55 -1.59 18.69
CA MET A 192 2.58 -0.60 19.00
C MET A 192 2.40 0.01 20.40
N GLY A 193 1.16 0.23 20.84
CA GLY A 193 0.84 0.64 22.21
C GLY A 193 1.22 -0.41 23.25
N GLU A 194 0.94 -1.68 22.97
CA GLU A 194 1.29 -2.83 23.82
C GLU A 194 2.81 -3.00 23.95
N CYS A 195 3.54 -2.78 22.85
CA CYS A 195 5.00 -2.74 22.82
C CYS A 195 5.60 -1.47 23.45
N ARG A 196 4.77 -0.56 24.00
CA ARG A 196 5.18 0.74 24.56
C ARG A 196 6.00 1.59 23.58
N LEU A 197 5.72 1.46 22.28
CA LEU A 197 6.25 2.32 21.23
C LEU A 197 5.40 3.57 21.03
N LEU A 198 4.10 3.45 21.28
CA LEU A 198 3.13 4.54 21.31
C LEU A 198 2.58 4.74 22.75
N PRO A 199 1.84 5.83 23.03
CA PRO A 199 1.23 6.02 24.33
C PRO A 199 0.40 4.80 24.75
N GLY A 200 0.59 4.32 25.99
CA GLY A 200 -0.03 3.07 26.46
C GLY A 200 -1.57 3.05 26.45
N ALA A 201 -2.22 4.22 26.29
CA ALA A 201 -3.66 4.30 26.05
C ALA A 201 -4.09 3.56 24.77
N LEU A 202 -3.25 3.55 23.73
CA LEU A 202 -3.54 2.86 22.46
C LEU A 202 -3.52 1.34 22.61
N GLY A 203 -2.82 0.79 23.62
CA GLY A 203 -2.80 -0.64 23.95
C GLY A 203 -4.07 -1.12 24.67
N ARG A 204 -5.01 -0.23 25.01
CA ARG A 204 -6.22 -0.60 25.78
C ARG A 204 -7.35 -1.09 24.88
N LEU A 205 -7.88 -2.27 25.19
CA LEU A 205 -9.09 -2.82 24.59
C LEU A 205 -10.34 -2.37 25.37
N ASN A 206 -11.47 -2.24 24.68
CA ASN A 206 -12.78 -2.08 25.33
C ASN A 206 -13.36 -3.45 25.76
N SER A 207 -14.54 -3.45 26.38
CA SER A 207 -15.24 -4.67 26.81
C SER A 207 -15.61 -5.64 25.68
N ARG A 208 -15.51 -5.21 24.43
CA ARG A 208 -15.76 -6.01 23.21
C ARG A 208 -14.49 -6.46 22.51
N GLY A 209 -13.31 -6.26 23.12
CA GLY A 209 -12.02 -6.62 22.53
C GLY A 209 -11.55 -5.69 21.41
N VAL A 210 -12.11 -4.48 21.28
CA VAL A 210 -11.76 -3.51 20.24
C VAL A 210 -10.83 -2.43 20.80
N PRO A 211 -9.69 -2.10 20.14
CA PRO A 211 -8.77 -1.05 20.58
C PRO A 211 -9.32 0.35 20.26
N HIS A 212 -10.31 0.77 21.04
CA HIS A 212 -11.09 2.01 20.81
C HIS A 212 -10.24 3.29 20.71
N TRP A 213 -9.19 3.45 21.53
CA TRP A 213 -8.31 4.62 21.44
C TRP A 213 -7.46 4.63 20.16
N ALA A 214 -6.95 3.47 19.75
CA ALA A 214 -6.19 3.31 18.52
C ALA A 214 -7.06 3.52 17.27
N LEU A 215 -8.33 3.13 17.35
CA LEU A 215 -9.30 3.36 16.29
C LEU A 215 -9.68 4.84 16.20
N LEU A 216 -9.90 5.51 17.34
CA LEU A 216 -10.19 6.95 17.37
C LEU A 216 -8.99 7.78 16.86
N SER A 217 -7.75 7.41 17.21
CA SER A 217 -6.57 8.07 16.65
C SER A 217 -6.47 7.86 15.14
N SER A 218 -6.78 6.67 14.64
CA SER A 218 -6.82 6.40 13.19
C SER A 218 -7.87 7.26 12.49
N LEU A 219 -9.04 7.47 13.10
CA LEU A 219 -10.08 8.38 12.58
C LEU A 219 -9.56 9.83 12.50
N ILE A 220 -8.97 10.35 13.57
CA ILE A 220 -8.45 11.73 13.61
C ILE A 220 -7.36 11.92 12.56
N ILE A 221 -6.41 10.98 12.44
CA ILE A 221 -5.35 11.04 11.43
C ILE A 221 -5.94 10.97 10.01
N SER A 222 -6.96 10.13 9.79
CA SER A 222 -7.64 10.04 8.49
C SER A 222 -8.33 11.35 8.11
N MET A 223 -9.00 12.01 9.07
CA MET A 223 -9.62 13.33 8.86
C MET A 223 -8.56 14.40 8.55
N LEU A 224 -7.45 14.41 9.30
CA LEU A 224 -6.35 15.34 9.08
C LEU A 224 -5.75 15.17 7.67
N LEU A 225 -5.45 13.93 7.26
CA LEU A 225 -4.88 13.64 5.94
C LEU A 225 -5.84 14.00 4.79
N LEU A 226 -7.14 13.79 5.00
CA LEU A 226 -8.18 14.20 4.04
C LEU A 226 -8.21 15.72 3.86
N TRP A 227 -8.01 16.47 4.94
CA TRP A 227 -7.98 17.93 4.90
C TRP A 227 -6.68 18.48 4.29
N LEU A 228 -5.53 17.86 4.60
CA LEU A 228 -4.22 18.25 4.06
C LEU A 228 -4.03 17.89 2.58
N THR A 229 -4.74 16.89 2.07
CA THR A 229 -4.51 16.35 0.72
C THR A 229 -5.74 16.53 -0.18
N PRO A 230 -5.86 17.68 -0.88
CA PRO A 230 -7.08 18.01 -1.60
C PRO A 230 -7.24 17.30 -2.96
N SER A 231 -6.23 16.57 -3.44
CA SER A 231 -6.27 15.82 -4.70
C SER A 231 -6.17 14.30 -4.47
N TRP A 232 -7.01 13.53 -5.19
CA TRP A 232 -6.96 12.07 -5.18
C TRP A 232 -5.59 11.54 -5.60
N GLN A 233 -5.05 12.07 -6.70
CA GLN A 233 -3.75 11.65 -7.21
C GLN A 233 -2.62 11.93 -6.22
N GLY A 234 -2.63 13.10 -5.57
CA GLY A 234 -1.64 13.43 -4.55
C GLY A 234 -1.71 12.48 -3.36
N LEU A 235 -2.92 12.13 -2.92
CA LEU A 235 -3.14 11.18 -1.83
C LEU A 235 -2.65 9.77 -2.19
N VAL A 236 -2.99 9.28 -3.40
CA VAL A 236 -2.57 7.97 -3.89
C VAL A 236 -1.05 7.89 -4.00
N SER A 237 -0.40 8.90 -4.59
CA SER A 237 1.05 8.97 -4.68
C SER A 237 1.71 8.99 -3.29
N PHE A 238 1.22 9.84 -2.38
CA PHE A 238 1.73 9.95 -1.01
C PHE A 238 1.58 8.63 -0.22
N LEU A 239 0.41 8.00 -0.28
CA LEU A 239 0.16 6.71 0.36
C LEU A 239 1.08 5.63 -0.20
N THR A 240 1.26 5.61 -1.52
CA THR A 240 2.13 4.65 -2.20
C THR A 240 3.59 4.82 -1.76
N SER A 241 4.10 6.06 -1.72
CA SER A 241 5.45 6.38 -1.20
C SER A 241 5.63 5.85 0.22
N THR A 242 4.68 6.18 1.09
CA THR A 242 4.73 5.82 2.51
C THR A 242 4.78 4.30 2.68
N GLN A 243 3.97 3.57 1.91
CA GLN A 243 3.94 2.11 2.01
C GLN A 243 5.15 1.43 1.39
N ILE A 244 5.70 1.95 0.30
CA ILE A 244 6.94 1.42 -0.28
C ILE A 244 8.11 1.59 0.70
N ILE A 245 8.22 2.76 1.33
CA ILE A 245 9.23 3.00 2.36
C ILE A 245 9.04 2.01 3.53
N ALA A 246 7.80 1.78 3.98
CA ALA A 246 7.51 0.79 5.01
C ALA A 246 7.88 -0.64 4.59
N LEU A 247 7.65 -1.02 3.32
CA LEU A 247 8.03 -2.33 2.80
C LEU A 247 9.55 -2.54 2.73
N ALA A 248 10.32 -1.46 2.51
CA ALA A 248 11.79 -1.51 2.50
C ALA A 248 12.38 -1.95 3.86
N MET A 249 11.65 -1.77 4.96
CA MET A 249 12.05 -2.25 6.29
C MET A 249 11.98 -3.78 6.42
N GLY A 250 11.09 -4.44 5.69
CA GLY A 250 10.87 -5.89 5.74
C GLY A 250 12.14 -6.73 5.50
N PRO A 251 12.85 -6.58 4.36
CA PRO A 251 14.05 -7.36 4.08
C PRO A 251 15.19 -7.12 5.06
N VAL A 252 15.36 -5.88 5.54
CA VAL A 252 16.36 -5.55 6.57
C VAL A 252 16.02 -6.26 7.87
N SER A 253 14.75 -6.18 8.30
CA SER A 253 14.25 -6.83 9.52
C SER A 253 14.41 -8.34 9.47
N LEU A 254 14.13 -8.98 8.33
CA LEU A 254 14.29 -10.43 8.16
C LEU A 254 15.77 -10.85 8.30
N LEU A 255 16.71 -10.14 7.67
CA LEU A 255 18.13 -10.48 7.78
C LEU A 255 18.68 -10.20 9.19
N ALA A 256 18.24 -9.12 9.83
CA ALA A 256 18.57 -8.81 11.22
C ALA A 256 18.06 -9.90 12.19
N LEU A 257 16.79 -10.30 12.08
CA LEU A 257 16.20 -11.35 12.91
C LEU A 257 16.86 -12.71 12.72
N ARG A 258 17.30 -13.06 11.50
CA ARG A 258 18.05 -14.30 11.27
C ARG A 258 19.40 -14.33 12.02
N ARG A 259 20.02 -13.16 12.26
CA ARG A 259 21.25 -13.06 13.07
C ARG A 259 20.94 -13.06 14.57
N GLN A 260 19.87 -12.39 14.99
CA GLN A 260 19.49 -12.25 16.38
C GLN A 260 18.86 -13.52 16.98
N LEU A 261 18.16 -14.30 16.16
CA LEU A 261 17.43 -15.51 16.56
C LEU A 261 17.82 -16.67 15.63
N PRO A 262 19.07 -17.17 15.67
CA PRO A 262 19.55 -18.21 14.77
C PRO A 262 18.77 -19.52 14.94
N ASP A 263 18.46 -19.90 16.17
CA ASP A 263 17.86 -21.19 16.53
C ASP A 263 16.32 -21.19 16.57
N ALA A 264 15.68 -20.05 16.25
CA ALA A 264 14.22 -19.99 16.21
C ALA A 264 13.65 -20.95 15.15
N GLU A 265 12.59 -21.68 15.51
CA GLU A 265 11.87 -22.54 14.57
C GLU A 265 11.26 -21.71 13.44
N ARG A 266 11.57 -22.09 12.19
CA ARG A 266 11.08 -21.40 10.99
C ARG A 266 10.35 -22.38 10.10
N ARG A 267 9.03 -22.39 10.22
CA ARG A 267 8.15 -23.25 9.40
C ARG A 267 7.96 -22.72 7.97
N PHE A 268 8.17 -21.43 7.74
CA PHE A 268 8.33 -20.85 6.40
C PHE A 268 9.74 -20.28 6.23
N GLN A 269 10.41 -20.64 5.13
CA GLN A 269 11.77 -20.18 4.82
C GLN A 269 11.84 -19.68 3.38
N VAL A 270 12.29 -18.43 3.23
CA VAL A 270 12.60 -17.88 1.90
C VAL A 270 13.90 -18.52 1.41
N PRO A 271 13.94 -19.09 0.19
CA PRO A 271 15.18 -19.60 -0.41
C PRO A 271 16.18 -18.45 -0.55
N CYS A 272 17.49 -18.71 -0.41
CA CYS A 272 18.55 -17.71 -0.63
C CYS A 272 18.25 -16.31 -0.04
N PRO A 273 18.05 -16.18 1.29
CA PRO A 273 17.50 -14.97 1.92
C PRO A 273 18.25 -13.69 1.59
N ARG A 274 19.59 -13.74 1.51
CA ARG A 274 20.41 -12.56 1.20
C ARG A 274 20.04 -12.00 -0.18
N MET A 275 19.95 -12.86 -1.18
CA MET A 275 19.61 -12.47 -2.55
C MET A 275 18.19 -11.92 -2.64
N PHE A 276 17.19 -12.63 -2.11
CA PHE A 276 15.80 -12.18 -2.18
C PHE A 276 15.54 -10.92 -1.34
N CYS A 277 16.18 -10.78 -0.17
CA CYS A 277 16.06 -9.55 0.61
C CYS A 277 16.74 -8.37 -0.08
N SER A 278 17.91 -8.56 -0.69
CA SER A 278 18.58 -7.49 -1.46
C SER A 278 17.75 -7.09 -2.67
N LEU A 279 17.22 -8.06 -3.41
CA LEU A 279 16.32 -7.79 -4.53
C LEU A 279 15.07 -7.03 -4.07
N ALA A 280 14.41 -7.48 -2.99
CA ALA A 280 13.23 -6.80 -2.45
C ALA A 280 13.54 -5.37 -2.02
N PHE A 281 14.71 -5.13 -1.41
CA PHE A 281 15.13 -3.79 -1.01
C PHE A 281 15.37 -2.90 -2.24
N VAL A 282 16.09 -3.39 -3.26
CA VAL A 282 16.30 -2.68 -4.54
C VAL A 282 14.96 -2.36 -5.22
N MET A 283 14.03 -3.32 -5.29
CA MET A 283 12.72 -3.12 -5.90
C MET A 283 11.89 -2.07 -5.15
N ALA A 284 11.95 -2.05 -3.81
CA ALA A 284 11.31 -1.02 -3.02
C ALA A 284 11.94 0.36 -3.29
N THR A 285 13.27 0.46 -3.34
CA THR A 285 13.97 1.69 -3.70
C THR A 285 13.61 2.17 -5.11
N TRP A 286 13.51 1.28 -6.10
CA TRP A 286 13.02 1.64 -7.45
C TRP A 286 11.59 2.15 -7.43
N ALA A 287 10.70 1.49 -6.68
CA ALA A 287 9.30 1.89 -6.63
C ALA A 287 9.13 3.32 -6.06
N THR A 288 10.05 3.82 -5.22
CA THR A 288 10.02 5.21 -4.75
C THR A 288 10.27 6.24 -5.84
N SER A 289 10.92 5.87 -6.96
CA SER A 289 11.11 6.80 -8.08
C SER A 289 9.83 7.05 -8.87
N CYS A 290 8.84 6.18 -8.69
CA CYS A 290 7.60 6.19 -9.45
C CYS A 290 6.56 7.14 -8.81
N THR A 291 6.66 7.43 -7.51
CA THR A 291 5.59 8.14 -6.77
C THR A 291 5.62 9.65 -6.92
N GLY A 292 6.72 10.21 -7.43
CA GLY A 292 6.94 11.64 -7.57
C GLY A 292 7.53 12.29 -6.33
N ARG A 293 8.22 13.43 -6.54
CA ARG A 293 9.02 14.13 -5.53
C ARG A 293 8.21 14.58 -4.32
N THR A 294 7.13 15.33 -4.55
CA THR A 294 6.31 15.92 -3.46
C THR A 294 5.68 14.84 -2.58
N ALA A 295 5.26 13.72 -3.18
CA ALA A 295 4.73 12.58 -2.46
C ALA A 295 5.80 11.89 -1.61
N LEU A 296 7.03 11.74 -2.14
CA LEU A 296 8.14 11.15 -1.39
C LEU A 296 8.57 12.04 -0.22
N GLU A 297 8.74 13.34 -0.45
CA GLU A 297 9.09 14.31 0.60
C GLU A 297 8.04 14.33 1.72
N GLY A 298 6.75 14.34 1.35
CA GLY A 298 5.65 14.22 2.29
C GLY A 298 5.72 12.93 3.10
N ALA A 299 5.97 11.79 2.46
CA ALA A 299 6.09 10.50 3.13
C ALA A 299 7.29 10.47 4.10
N VAL A 300 8.44 10.98 3.68
CA VAL A 300 9.64 11.09 4.52
C VAL A 300 9.36 11.98 5.73
N LEU A 301 8.67 13.10 5.57
CA LEU A 301 8.29 13.99 6.66
C LEU A 301 7.36 13.29 7.66
N VAL A 302 6.32 12.61 7.17
CA VAL A 302 5.34 11.90 8.02
C VAL A 302 5.96 10.71 8.75
N ILE A 303 7.02 10.10 8.22
CA ILE A 303 7.77 9.04 8.90
C ILE A 303 8.80 9.62 9.89
N SER A 304 9.45 10.72 9.51
CA SER A 304 10.52 11.33 10.30
C SER A 304 9.98 12.02 11.56
N ILE A 305 8.82 12.70 11.50
CA ILE A 305 8.25 13.39 12.65
C ILE A 305 7.94 12.43 13.83
N PRO A 306 7.18 11.33 13.66
CA PRO A 306 6.96 10.36 14.73
C PRO A 306 8.25 9.71 15.22
N SER A 307 9.20 9.45 14.31
CA SER A 307 10.50 8.87 14.67
C SER A 307 11.31 9.81 15.57
N LEU A 308 11.36 11.11 15.24
CA LEU A 308 12.02 12.14 16.05
C LEU A 308 11.29 12.35 17.37
N MET A 309 9.96 12.39 17.36
CA MET A 309 9.14 12.51 18.57
C MET A 309 9.40 11.33 19.52
N TYR A 310 9.48 10.11 19.00
CA TYR A 310 9.81 8.92 19.79
C TYR A 310 11.21 9.02 20.43
N VAL A 311 12.21 9.45 19.66
CA VAL A 311 13.58 9.67 20.17
C VAL A 311 13.59 10.73 21.27
N LEU A 312 12.87 11.84 21.08
CA LEU A 312 12.80 12.94 22.02
C LEU A 312 12.12 12.53 23.34
N VAL A 313 10.96 11.85 23.25
CA VAL A 313 10.24 11.35 24.42
C VAL A 313 11.11 10.37 25.22
N ARG A 314 11.79 9.44 24.56
CA ARG A 314 12.67 8.47 25.24
C ARG A 314 13.91 9.11 25.84
N SER A 315 14.49 10.09 25.15
CA SER A 315 15.63 10.87 25.67
C SER A 315 15.24 11.63 26.94
N VAL A 316 14.05 12.24 26.98
CA VAL A 316 13.53 12.94 28.18
C VAL A 316 13.24 11.95 29.32
N GLN A 317 12.79 10.73 29.00
CA GLN A 317 12.57 9.66 29.97
C GLN A 317 13.86 8.96 30.45
N GLY A 318 15.04 9.37 29.96
CA GLY A 318 16.33 8.80 30.36
C GLY A 318 16.52 7.33 29.95
N GLN A 319 15.76 6.83 28.97
CA GLN A 319 15.90 5.46 28.49
C GLN A 319 17.10 5.33 27.56
N ALA A 320 17.91 4.28 27.74
CA ALA A 320 19.00 3.98 26.83
C ALA A 320 18.45 3.70 25.42
N MET A 321 19.00 4.39 24.41
CA MET A 321 18.64 4.22 23.01
C MET A 321 19.84 3.82 22.19
N ASP A 322 19.68 2.77 21.39
CA ASP A 322 20.68 2.33 20.42
C ASP A 322 20.58 3.16 19.12
N LEU A 323 20.90 4.45 19.21
CA LEU A 323 20.83 5.39 18.08
C LEU A 323 21.67 4.93 16.87
N LYS A 324 22.78 4.24 17.12
CA LYS A 324 23.62 3.65 16.07
C LYS A 324 22.86 2.63 15.22
N ALA A 325 21.94 1.88 15.83
CA ALA A 325 21.12 0.88 15.13
C ALA A 325 20.06 1.50 14.23
N GLY A 326 19.65 2.74 14.51
CA GLY A 326 18.66 3.48 13.72
C GLY A 326 19.24 4.46 12.69
N LEU A 327 20.54 4.76 12.75
CA LEU A 327 21.15 5.84 11.94
C LEU A 327 21.07 5.57 10.42
N TRP A 328 21.13 4.30 10.01
CA TRP A 328 20.97 3.91 8.61
C TRP A 328 19.60 4.31 8.04
N TRP A 329 18.57 4.38 8.88
CA TRP A 329 17.21 4.74 8.45
C TRP A 329 17.15 6.20 8.03
N GLY A 330 17.72 7.10 8.85
CA GLY A 330 17.86 8.51 8.50
C GLY A 330 18.72 8.72 7.25
N LEU A 331 19.83 7.98 7.12
CA LEU A 331 20.66 7.98 5.91
C LEU A 331 19.85 7.55 4.69
N TYR A 332 19.10 6.46 4.77
CA TYR A 332 18.30 5.94 3.66
C TYR A 332 17.24 6.95 3.20
N LEU A 333 16.47 7.51 4.14
CA LEU A 333 15.46 8.52 3.82
C LEU A 333 16.09 9.79 3.21
N GLY A 334 17.22 10.25 3.75
CA GLY A 334 17.94 11.40 3.21
C GLY A 334 18.51 11.15 1.81
N LEU A 335 19.01 9.95 1.55
CA LEU A 335 19.48 9.56 0.21
C LEU A 335 18.34 9.48 -0.80
N LEU A 336 17.16 8.97 -0.39
CA LEU A 336 15.96 8.95 -1.24
C LEU A 336 15.48 10.36 -1.60
N THR A 337 15.46 11.29 -0.63
CA THR A 337 15.10 12.69 -0.91
C THR A 337 16.12 13.35 -1.82
N LEU A 338 17.41 13.16 -1.53
CA LEU A 338 18.50 13.73 -2.32
C LEU A 338 18.49 13.22 -3.77
N ASP A 339 18.22 11.93 -3.96
CA ASP A 339 18.07 11.34 -5.30
C ASP A 339 16.94 12.02 -6.08
N MET A 340 15.75 12.18 -5.47
CA MET A 340 14.64 12.88 -6.10
C MET A 340 14.95 14.35 -6.40
N GLU A 341 15.74 15.03 -5.58
CA GLU A 341 16.11 16.43 -5.81
C GLU A 341 17.14 16.62 -6.92
N LEU A 342 18.04 15.66 -7.12
CA LEU A 342 19.17 15.79 -8.03
C LEU A 342 18.93 15.12 -9.39
N PHE A 343 18.41 13.89 -9.39
CA PHE A 343 18.44 12.99 -10.55
C PHE A 343 17.07 12.71 -11.16
N SER A 344 15.97 13.10 -10.50
CA SER A 344 14.63 12.91 -11.06
C SER A 344 14.40 13.75 -12.32
N GLN A 345 13.42 13.33 -13.14
CA GLN A 345 13.06 14.01 -14.38
C GLN A 345 12.71 15.48 -14.12
N GLY A 346 13.34 16.39 -14.88
CA GLY A 346 13.16 17.83 -14.72
C GLY A 346 14.10 18.51 -13.70
N GLN A 347 15.03 17.78 -13.08
CA GLN A 347 16.06 18.35 -12.20
C GLN A 347 17.39 18.63 -12.90
N ARG A 348 18.29 19.34 -12.22
CA ARG A 348 19.57 19.84 -12.75
C ARG A 348 20.47 18.74 -13.31
N TRP A 349 20.46 17.55 -12.71
CA TRP A 349 21.26 16.40 -13.12
C TRP A 349 20.36 15.21 -13.49
N ALA A 350 19.23 15.48 -14.15
CA ALA A 350 18.30 14.43 -14.58
C ALA A 350 19.03 13.33 -15.38
N LEU A 351 18.92 12.09 -14.91
CA LEU A 351 19.50 10.93 -15.56
C LEU A 351 18.48 10.26 -16.50
N PRO A 352 18.93 9.63 -17.60
CA PRO A 352 18.08 8.70 -18.34
C PRO A 352 17.57 7.59 -17.41
N THR A 353 16.31 7.16 -17.61
CA THR A 353 15.61 6.22 -16.71
C THR A 353 16.43 4.98 -16.36
N GLY A 354 17.11 4.38 -17.34
CA GLY A 354 17.96 3.21 -17.10
C GLY A 354 19.12 3.49 -16.12
N TRP A 355 19.81 4.61 -16.29
CA TRP A 355 20.92 5.01 -15.41
C TRP A 355 20.44 5.42 -14.02
N HIS A 356 19.26 6.06 -13.93
CA HIS A 356 18.64 6.38 -12.65
C HIS A 356 18.31 5.11 -11.84
N LEU A 357 17.74 4.10 -12.48
CA LEU A 357 17.48 2.81 -11.83
C LEU A 357 18.77 2.11 -11.38
N VAL A 358 19.84 2.16 -12.18
CA VAL A 358 21.15 1.62 -11.79
C VAL A 358 21.70 2.35 -10.56
N LEU A 359 21.60 3.68 -10.51
CA LEU A 359 22.01 4.48 -9.35
C LEU A 359 21.24 4.07 -8.09
N LEU A 360 19.91 3.96 -8.19
CA LEU A 360 19.06 3.54 -7.08
C LEU A 360 19.36 2.12 -6.60
N ALA A 361 19.67 1.20 -7.52
CA ALA A 361 20.10 -0.14 -7.17
C ALA A 361 21.43 -0.13 -6.42
N GLY A 362 22.40 0.67 -6.88
CA GLY A 362 23.68 0.86 -6.20
C GLY A 362 23.52 1.42 -4.79
N LEU A 363 22.69 2.45 -4.63
CA LEU A 363 22.35 3.05 -3.33
C LEU A 363 21.73 2.00 -2.39
N ALA A 364 20.72 1.26 -2.87
CA ALA A 364 20.06 0.22 -2.10
C ALA A 364 21.04 -0.87 -1.63
N LEU A 365 21.93 -1.34 -2.54
CA LEU A 365 22.94 -2.35 -2.24
C LEU A 365 24.06 -1.84 -1.31
N ALA A 366 24.32 -0.53 -1.28
CA ALA A 366 25.27 0.08 -0.35
C ALA A 366 24.66 0.24 1.06
N VAL A 367 23.40 0.68 1.15
CA VAL A 367 22.72 0.93 2.43
C VAL A 367 22.34 -0.36 3.15
N MET A 368 21.89 -1.38 2.42
CA MET A 368 21.35 -2.59 3.04
C MET A 368 22.36 -3.33 3.95
N PRO A 369 23.63 -3.55 3.57
CA PRO A 369 24.61 -4.16 4.47
C PRO A 369 24.85 -3.30 5.73
N MET A 370 24.87 -1.98 5.60
CA MET A 370 25.00 -1.07 6.75
C MET A 370 23.83 -1.25 7.71
N ALA A 371 22.61 -1.31 7.18
CA ALA A 371 21.37 -1.51 7.94
C ALA A 371 21.34 -2.84 8.69
N VAL A 372 21.76 -3.93 8.05
CA VAL A 372 21.76 -5.26 8.68
C VAL A 372 22.90 -5.40 9.69
N ASN A 373 24.05 -4.74 9.45
CA ASN A 373 25.18 -4.75 10.37
C ASN A 373 24.98 -3.83 11.58
N SER A 374 24.12 -2.81 11.48
CA SER A 374 23.75 -1.96 12.61
C SER A 374 22.68 -2.58 13.51
N ALA A 375 22.12 -3.74 13.17
CA ALA A 375 21.11 -4.41 13.98
C ALA A 375 21.61 -4.71 15.40
N LEU A 376 20.68 -4.73 16.36
CA LEU A 376 20.99 -5.11 17.75
C LEU A 376 21.59 -6.53 17.82
N PRO A 377 22.50 -6.80 18.77
CA PRO A 377 23.12 -8.12 18.92
C PRO A 377 22.13 -9.20 19.37
N ARG A 378 21.07 -8.84 20.09
CA ARG A 378 19.99 -9.72 20.51
C ARG A 378 18.64 -9.11 20.18
N ALA A 379 17.63 -9.94 19.99
CA ALA A 379 16.25 -9.48 19.85
C ALA A 379 15.83 -8.71 21.12
N SER A 380 15.07 -7.64 20.96
CA SER A 380 14.56 -6.88 22.10
C SER A 380 13.57 -7.71 22.90
N ALA A 381 13.48 -7.47 24.22
CA ALA A 381 12.53 -8.18 25.08
C ALA A 381 11.07 -8.03 24.61
N HIS A 382 10.74 -6.88 24.03
CA HIS A 382 9.42 -6.60 23.44
C HIS A 382 9.13 -7.42 22.17
N ALA A 383 10.16 -7.85 21.43
CA ALA A 383 9.97 -8.72 20.26
C ALA A 383 9.73 -10.20 20.63
N LEU A 384 9.98 -10.56 21.89
CA LEU A 384 9.88 -11.93 22.40
C LEU A 384 8.58 -12.21 23.16
N THR A 385 7.75 -11.19 23.41
CA THR A 385 6.55 -11.27 24.27
C THR A 385 5.56 -12.37 23.85
N ASN A 386 5.45 -12.66 22.55
CA ASN A 386 4.55 -13.69 22.03
C ASN A 386 5.21 -15.07 21.88
N LEU A 387 6.53 -15.18 21.98
CA LEU A 387 7.25 -16.47 21.90
C LEU A 387 7.26 -17.22 23.24
N THR A 388 6.93 -16.53 24.34
CA THR A 388 6.91 -17.08 25.69
C THR A 388 5.53 -17.52 26.17
N GLN A 389 4.47 -17.27 25.39
CA GLN A 389 3.13 -17.77 25.73
C GLN A 389 2.96 -19.20 25.17
N PRO A 390 2.54 -20.17 26.00
CA PRO A 390 2.23 -21.50 25.50
C PRO A 390 1.11 -21.40 24.45
N PRO A 391 1.10 -22.26 23.41
CA PRO A 391 -0.01 -22.29 22.47
C PRO A 391 -1.31 -22.55 23.24
N ASP A 392 -2.34 -21.75 22.97
CA ASP A 392 -3.68 -21.99 23.52
C ASP A 392 -4.10 -23.42 23.18
N PRO A 393 -4.62 -24.20 24.15
CA PRO A 393 -5.17 -25.51 23.86
C PRO A 393 -6.39 -25.33 22.95
N ASP A 394 -6.31 -25.93 21.76
CA ASP A 394 -7.27 -25.88 20.65
C ASP A 394 -8.76 -25.98 21.03
#